data_AF-A0A972X052-F1
#
_entry.id   AF-A0A972X052-F1
#
_cell.length_a   1.000
_cell.length_b   1.000
_cell.length_c   1.000
_cell.angle_alpha   90.00
_cell.angle_beta   90.00
_cell.angle_gamma   90.00
#
_symmetry.space_group_name_H-M   'P 1'
#
loop_
_entity.id
_entity.type
_entity.pdbx_description
1 polymer ?
#
loop_
_entity_poly.entity_id
_entity_poly.type
_entity_poly.pdbx_seq_one_letter_code
_entity_poly.pdbx_strand_id
1 'polypeptide(L)'
;VLVFVVVFGAPIIEELVYRGFIHGHLRKNINELGALVIVAVWFAGVHLRIVEFPGLFVFALVLGTCFHLTKRLGMSVIAHVAFNATGLALVAYL
;
A
#
# COMPACT_ATOMS: atom_id res chain seq x y z
N VAL A 1 -10.79 -17.62 -8.02
CA VAL A 1 -10.87 -16.23 -8.56
C VAL A 1 -10.52 -15.20 -7.49
N LEU A 2 -11.25 -15.15 -6.35
CA LEU A 2 -11.03 -14.17 -5.29
C LEU A 2 -9.57 -14.09 -4.79
N VAL A 3 -8.93 -15.24 -4.53
CA VAL A 3 -7.53 -15.31 -4.07
C VAL A 3 -6.58 -14.56 -5.02
N PHE A 4 -6.69 -14.78 -6.33
CA PHE A 4 -5.82 -14.12 -7.30
C PHE A 4 -6.04 -12.61 -7.35
N VAL A 5 -7.30 -12.17 -7.21
CA VAL A 5 -7.63 -10.73 -7.18
C VAL A 5 -7.06 -10.08 -5.92
N VAL A 6 -7.29 -10.66 -4.74
CA VAL A 6 -6.84 -10.09 -3.46
C VAL A 6 -5.32 -10.12 -3.31
N VAL A 7 -4.67 -11.20 -3.76
CA VAL A 7 -3.23 -11.38 -3.55
C VAL A 7 -2.40 -10.71 -4.65
N PHE A 8 -2.88 -10.63 -5.89
CA PHE A 8 -2.10 -10.07 -7.00
C PHE A 8 -2.78 -8.87 -7.65
N GLY A 9 -4.04 -9.03 -8.08
CA GLY A 9 -4.74 -8.00 -8.85
C GLY A 9 -4.82 -6.65 -8.12
N ALA A 10 -5.40 -6.66 -6.91
CA ALA A 10 -5.56 -5.47 -6.09
C ALA A 10 -4.20 -4.83 -5.74
N PRO A 11 -3.19 -5.55 -5.18
CA PRO A 11 -1.88 -4.97 -4.90
C PRO A 11 -1.22 -4.29 -6.10
N ILE A 12 -1.26 -4.90 -7.28
CA ILE A 12 -0.64 -4.31 -8.49
C ILE A 12 -1.31 -2.98 -8.85
N ILE A 13 -2.65 -2.96 -8.89
CA ILE A 13 -3.40 -1.76 -9.25
C ILE A 13 -3.24 -0.67 -8.19
N GLU A 14 -3.34 -1.04 -6.92
CA GLU A 14 -3.19 -0.10 -5.81
C GLU A 14 -1.79 0.52 -5.78
N GLU A 15 -0.72 -0.26 -5.95
CA GLU A 15 0.63 0.31 -5.99
C GLU A 15 0.85 1.24 -7.19
N LEU A 16 0.31 0.92 -8.37
CA LEU A 16 0.37 1.79 -9.53
C LEU A 16 -0.31 3.15 -9.25
N VAL A 17 -1.48 3.12 -8.62
CA VAL A 17 -2.25 4.33 -8.29
C VAL A 17 -1.59 5.11 -7.16
N TYR A 18 -1.41 4.50 -5.99
CA TYR A 18 -0.97 5.22 -4.80
C TYR A 18 0.51 5.59 -4.86
N ARG A 19 1.39 4.71 -5.34
CA ARG A 19 2.85 4.93 -5.30
C ARG A 19 3.34 5.46 -6.64
N GLY A 20 2.90 4.86 -7.73
CA GLY A 20 3.28 5.28 -9.08
C GLY A 20 2.76 6.66 -9.44
N PHE A 21 1.46 6.88 -9.26
CA PHE A 21 0.81 8.12 -9.66
C PHE A 21 0.76 9.16 -8.54
N ILE A 22 0.05 8.89 -7.43
CA ILE A 22 -0.22 9.90 -6.40
C ILE A 22 1.07 10.29 -5.66
N HIS A 23 1.77 9.34 -5.04
CA HIS A 23 3.03 9.62 -4.34
C HIS A 23 4.09 10.18 -5.29
N GLY A 24 4.23 9.57 -6.47
CA GLY A 24 5.16 10.01 -7.52
C GLY A 24 4.94 11.45 -7.98
N HIS A 25 3.68 11.91 -8.03
CA HIS A 25 3.35 13.31 -8.31
C HIS A 25 3.59 14.21 -7.09
N LEU A 26 3.10 13.80 -5.92
CA LEU A 26 3.10 14.63 -4.71
C LEU A 26 4.52 14.97 -4.25
N ARG A 27 5.46 14.02 -4.32
CA ARG A 27 6.89 14.23 -3.98
C ARG A 27 7.62 15.24 -4.87
N LYS A 28 7.03 15.66 -5.99
CA LYS A 28 7.58 16.73 -6.85
C LYS A 28 7.18 18.13 -6.37
N ASN A 29 6.10 18.23 -5.60
CA ASN A 29 5.51 19.49 -5.16
C ASN A 29 5.76 19.76 -3.66
N ILE A 30 5.96 18.71 -2.86
CA ILE A 30 6.24 18.79 -1.43
C ILE A 30 7.41 17.87 -1.03
N ASN A 31 7.88 17.97 0.21
CA ASN A 31 8.93 17.08 0.71
C ASN A 31 8.46 15.61 0.75
N GLU A 32 9.41 14.68 0.68
CA GLU A 32 9.08 13.26 0.56
C GLU A 32 8.31 12.73 1.77
N LEU A 33 8.67 13.15 2.99
CA LEU A 33 8.00 12.69 4.20
C LEU A 33 6.52 13.10 4.22
N GLY A 34 6.22 14.33 3.79
CA GLY A 34 4.86 14.82 3.64
C GLY A 34 4.09 14.03 2.59
N ALA A 35 4.70 13.74 1.45
CA ALA A 35 4.08 12.92 0.40
C ALA A 35 3.76 11.50 0.89
N LEU A 36 4.70 10.89 1.62
CA LEU A 36 4.56 9.57 2.24
C LEU A 36 3.37 9.54 3.22
N VAL A 37 3.32 10.49 4.16
CA VAL A 37 2.26 10.53 5.18
C VAL A 37 0.90 10.80 4.56
N ILE A 38 0.78 11.75 3.62
CA ILE A 38 -0.48 12.07 2.96
C ILE A 38 -1.02 10.86 2.20
N VAL A 39 -0.15 10.18 1.43
CA VAL A 39 -0.56 8.98 0.68
C VAL A 39 -0.95 7.84 1.61
N ALA A 40 -0.25 7.66 2.74
CA ALA A 40 -0.59 6.64 3.73
C ALA A 40 -1.94 6.92 4.41
N VAL A 41 -2.22 8.17 4.78
CA VAL A 41 -3.53 8.58 5.32
C VAL A 41 -4.63 8.35 4.29
N TRP A 42 -4.40 8.74 3.04
CA TRP A 42 -5.36 8.55 1.96
C TRP A 42 -5.65 7.07 1.68
N PHE A 43 -4.61 6.23 1.62
CA PHE A 43 -4.73 4.79 1.45
C PHE A 43 -5.59 4.16 2.56
N ALA A 44 -5.29 4.46 3.82
CA ALA A 44 -6.07 3.93 4.94
C ALA A 44 -7.51 4.49 4.96
N GLY A 45 -7.68 5.77 4.63
CA GLY A 45 -8.96 6.47 4.67
C GLY A 45 -10.00 5.94 3.69
N VAL A 46 -9.59 5.58 2.46
CA VAL A 46 -10.55 5.07 1.44
C VAL A 46 -11.16 3.71 1.79
N HIS A 47 -10.59 2.98 2.76
CA HIS A 47 -11.15 1.72 3.22
C HIS A 47 -12.40 1.91 4.08
N LEU A 48 -12.64 3.12 4.62
CA LEU A 48 -13.83 3.47 5.40
C LEU A 48 -14.07 2.59 6.64
N ARG A 49 -12.99 2.03 7.21
CA ARG A 49 -13.03 1.16 8.40
C ARG A 49 -12.14 1.73 9.49
N ILE A 50 -12.76 2.39 10.47
CA ILE A 50 -12.06 3.07 11.58
C ILE A 50 -11.16 2.10 12.36
N VAL A 51 -11.62 0.87 12.59
CA VAL A 51 -10.87 -0.16 13.32
C VAL A 51 -9.60 -0.58 12.56
N GLU A 52 -9.65 -0.62 11.24
CA GLU A 52 -8.53 -1.05 10.39
C GLU A 52 -7.56 0.10 10.08
N PHE A 53 -8.01 1.35 10.25
CA PHE A 53 -7.26 2.54 9.88
C PHE A 53 -5.83 2.58 10.45
N PRO A 54 -5.57 2.35 11.76
CA PRO A 54 -4.20 2.40 12.28
C PRO A 54 -3.28 1.36 11.62
N GLY A 55 -3.79 0.14 11.38
CA GLY A 55 -3.04 -0.92 10.74
C GLY A 55 -2.74 -0.62 9.27
N LEU A 56 -3.76 -0.20 8.52
CA LEU A 56 -3.62 0.17 7.10
C LEU A 56 -2.72 1.40 6.92
N PHE A 57 -2.76 2.36 7.85
CA PHE A 57 -1.89 3.53 7.82
C PHE A 57 -0.42 3.12 7.99
N VAL A 58 -0.11 2.31 9.00
CA VAL A 58 1.27 1.81 9.22
C VAL A 58 1.73 0.95 8.04
N PHE A 59 0.87 0.07 7.55
CA PHE A 59 1.15 -0.73 6.37
C PHE A 59 1.48 0.15 5.15
N ALA A 60 0.68 1.19 4.91
CA ALA A 60 0.90 2.10 3.80
C ALA A 60 2.19 2.92 3.93
N LEU A 61 2.60 3.27 5.15
CA LEU A 61 3.91 3.87 5.42
C LEU A 61 5.06 2.92 5.06
N VAL A 62 4.95 1.63 5.40
CA VAL A 62 5.96 0.61 5.03
C VAL A 62 6.09 0.55 3.51
N LEU A 63 4.98 0.38 2.78
CA LEU A 63 4.98 0.32 1.32
C LEU A 63 5.54 1.60 0.68
N GLY A 64 5.15 2.77 1.20
CA GLY A 64 5.66 4.05 0.73
C GLY A 64 7.16 4.23 1.03
N THR A 65 7.65 3.68 2.14
CA THR A 65 9.08 3.66 2.48
C THR A 65 9.86 2.73 1.55
N CYS A 66 9.32 1.55 1.21
CA CYS A 66 9.91 0.68 0.19
C CYS A 66 10.07 1.41 -1.15
N PHE A 67 9.04 2.14 -1.58
CA PHE A 67 9.08 2.96 -2.79
C PHE A 67 10.10 4.11 -2.66
N HIS A 68 10.12 4.78 -1.51
CA HIS A 68 11.05 5.87 -1.24
C HIS A 68 12.51 5.42 -1.36
N LEU A 69 12.86 4.31 -0.72
CA LEU A 69 14.23 3.82 -0.66
C LEU A 69 14.70 3.21 -1.99
N THR A 70 13.82 2.49 -2.68
CA THR A 70 14.20 1.72 -3.87
C THR A 70 13.93 2.46 -5.18
N LYS A 71 13.06 3.47 -5.16
CA LYS A 71 12.51 4.18 -6.33
C LYS A 71 11.91 3.22 -7.37
N ARG A 72 11.47 2.04 -6.94
CA ARG A 72 10.89 0.99 -7.77
C ARG A 72 9.55 0.56 -7.19
N LEU A 73 8.53 0.43 -8.04
CA LEU A 73 7.21 -0.07 -7.62
C LEU A 73 7.25 -1.55 -7.25
N GLY A 74 8.13 -2.33 -7.88
CA GLY A 74 8.21 -3.78 -7.65
C GLY A 74 8.42 -4.16 -6.19
N MET A 75 9.19 -3.37 -5.42
CA MET A 75 9.41 -3.65 -4.00
C MET A 75 8.14 -3.46 -3.17
N SER A 76 7.38 -2.39 -3.42
CA SER A 76 6.10 -2.16 -2.76
C SER A 76 5.07 -3.20 -3.18
N VAL A 77 5.04 -3.58 -4.47
CA VAL A 77 4.12 -4.63 -4.98
C VAL A 77 4.40 -5.95 -4.29
N ILE A 78 5.66 -6.39 -4.21
CA ILE A 78 6.02 -7.67 -3.58
C ILE A 78 5.67 -7.65 -2.09
N ALA A 79 5.98 -6.55 -1.38
CA ALA A 79 5.62 -6.41 0.03
C ALA A 79 4.09 -6.46 0.24
N HIS A 80 3.33 -5.84 -0.65
CA HIS A 80 1.87 -5.83 -0.58
C HIS A 80 1.26 -7.20 -0.88
N VAL A 81 1.73 -7.88 -1.94
CA VAL A 81 1.37 -9.26 -2.26
C VAL A 81 1.65 -10.17 -1.07
N ALA A 82 2.82 -10.06 -0.45
CA ALA A 82 3.19 -10.87 0.72
C ALA A 82 2.26 -10.61 1.92
N PHE A 83 1.92 -9.34 2.18
CA PHE A 83 0.99 -8.97 3.25
C PHE A 83 -0.41 -9.56 3.03
N ASN A 84 -0.97 -9.39 1.83
CA ASN A 84 -2.30 -9.92 1.50
C ASN A 84 -2.32 -11.46 1.50
N ALA A 85 -1.29 -12.10 0.95
CA ALA A 85 -1.18 -13.56 0.99
C ALA A 85 -1.12 -14.08 2.43
N THR A 86 -0.33 -13.45 3.29
CA THR A 86 -0.19 -13.84 4.70
C THR A 86 -1.49 -13.64 5.47
N GLY A 87 -2.13 -12.47 5.32
CA GLY A 87 -3.41 -12.18 5.98
C GLY A 87 -4.52 -13.12 5.53
N LEU A 88 -4.61 -13.39 4.22
CA LEU A 88 -5.59 -14.33 3.68
C LEU A 88 -5.34 -15.76 4.17
N ALA A 89 -4.09 -16.21 4.21
CA ALA A 89 -3.74 -17.50 4.74
C ALA A 89 -4.13 -17.61 6.23
N LEU A 90 -3.79 -16.60 7.03
CA LEU A 90 -4.14 -16.57 8.45
C LEU A 90 -5.65 -16.68 8.68
N VAL A 91 -6.46 -15.94 7.91
CA VAL A 91 -7.92 -15.99 7.98
C VAL A 91 -8.49 -17.31 7.44
N ALA A 92 -7.81 -17.99 6.52
CA ALA A 92 -8.26 -19.27 5.97
C ALA A 92 -7.98 -20.47 6.88
N TYR A 93 -6.97 -20.37 7.76
CA TYR A 93 -6.54 -21.46 8.65
C TYR A 93 -6.96 -21.29 10.12
N LEU A 94 -7.41 -20.10 10.52
CA LEU A 94 -8.02 -19.82 11.82
C LEU A 94 -9.55 -19.79 11.70
#